data_AF-A0A3R6Q468-F1
#
_entry.id   AF-A0A3R6Q468-F1
#
_cell.length_a   1.000
_cell.length_b   1.000
_cell.length_c   1.000
_cell.angle_alpha   90.00
_cell.angle_beta   90.00
_cell.angle_gamma   90.00
#
_symmetry.space_group_name_H-M   'P 1'
#
loop_
_entity.id
_entity.type
_entity.pdbx_description
1 polymer ?
#
loop_
_entity_poly.entity_id
_entity_poly.type
_entity_poly.pdbx_seq_one_letter_code
_entity_poly.pdbx_strand_id
1 'polypeptide(L)'
;MSNLKVQLKNLNISKLKTSNGITVKSELQKHARILADCIMRQLDAVYDSYNPKIYQRTYELYNSIYIDDRLFVKVSSTGASLSIRVGFDDGAWHTGLDGKDVNTAVLLNEGWQTSGKFKDVPYFGYRKATHFIEKAVEEYRRSVQNPFNVKINKEY
;
A
#
# COMPACT_ATOMS: atom_id res chain seq x y z
N MET A 1 -23.38 -17.82 18.83
CA MET A 1 -22.70 -16.77 18.02
C MET A 1 -23.12 -15.34 18.36
N SER A 2 -24.29 -15.08 18.98
CA SER A 2 -24.76 -13.71 19.31
C SER A 2 -23.93 -12.99 20.38
N ASN A 3 -23.29 -13.71 21.29
CA ASN A 3 -22.61 -13.12 22.46
C ASN A 3 -21.25 -12.46 22.11
N LEU A 4 -20.46 -13.06 21.21
CA LEU A 4 -19.11 -12.57 20.87
C LEU A 4 -19.14 -11.19 20.16
N LYS A 5 -20.12 -10.98 19.27
CA LYS A 5 -20.29 -9.71 18.54
C LYS A 5 -20.72 -8.56 19.46
N VAL A 6 -21.49 -8.87 20.51
CA VAL A 6 -21.91 -7.91 21.55
C VAL A 6 -20.75 -7.62 22.51
N GLN A 7 -19.99 -8.64 22.94
CA GLN A 7 -18.79 -8.48 23.76
C GLN A 7 -17.70 -7.65 23.06
N LEU A 8 -17.49 -7.87 21.75
CA LEU A 8 -16.54 -7.09 20.94
C LEU A 8 -17.01 -5.64 20.71
N LYS A 9 -18.32 -5.38 20.65
CA LYS A 9 -18.88 -4.02 20.56
C LYS A 9 -18.63 -3.20 21.83
N ASN A 10 -18.63 -3.86 22.99
CA ASN A 10 -18.42 -3.20 24.30
C ASN A 10 -16.94 -3.12 24.69
N LEU A 11 -16.05 -3.80 23.97
CA LEU A 11 -14.63 -3.73 24.20
C LEU A 11 -14.10 -2.41 23.64
N ASN A 12 -13.52 -1.57 24.50
CA ASN A 12 -12.83 -0.38 24.03
C ASN A 12 -11.48 -0.79 23.41
N ILE A 13 -11.52 -1.23 22.15
CA ILE A 13 -10.38 -1.77 21.40
C ILE A 13 -9.21 -0.78 21.36
N SER A 14 -9.47 0.53 21.45
CA SER A 14 -8.43 1.57 21.53
C SER A 14 -7.56 1.48 22.79
N LYS A 15 -8.04 0.81 23.85
CA LYS A 15 -7.35 0.60 25.12
C LYS A 15 -6.72 -0.79 25.25
N LEU A 16 -6.81 -1.65 24.23
CA LEU A 16 -6.15 -2.96 24.25
C LEU A 16 -4.63 -2.76 24.29
N LYS A 17 -4.01 -3.31 25.34
CA LYS A 17 -2.56 -3.29 25.55
C LYS A 17 -1.97 -4.66 25.27
N THR A 18 -0.77 -4.67 24.72
CA THR A 18 0.10 -5.84 24.63
C THR A 18 0.62 -6.21 26.02
N SER A 19 1.27 -7.38 26.15
CA SER A 19 1.93 -7.82 27.39
C SER A 19 2.93 -6.80 27.94
N ASN A 20 3.46 -5.94 27.08
CA ASN A 20 4.48 -4.94 27.41
C ASN A 20 3.86 -3.55 27.67
N GLY A 21 2.53 -3.45 27.79
CA GLY A 21 1.83 -2.21 28.16
C GLY A 21 1.56 -1.22 27.02
N ILE A 22 2.11 -1.44 25.82
CA ILE A 22 1.88 -0.64 24.61
C ILE A 22 0.52 -0.96 24.00
N THR A 23 -0.21 0.03 23.49
CA THR A 23 -1.51 -0.22 22.85
C THR A 23 -1.35 -0.92 21.51
N VAL A 24 -2.29 -1.81 21.17
CA VAL A 24 -2.31 -2.52 19.88
C VAL A 24 -2.31 -1.55 18.71
N LYS A 25 -3.04 -0.43 18.82
CA LYS A 25 -3.04 0.63 17.80
C LYS A 25 -1.64 1.22 17.59
N SER A 26 -0.91 1.52 18.67
CA SER A 26 0.45 2.08 18.56
C SER A 26 1.41 1.13 17.87
N GLU A 27 1.33 -0.17 18.17
CA GLU A 27 2.20 -1.16 17.53
C GLU A 27 1.85 -1.32 16.04
N LEU A 28 0.56 -1.36 15.70
CA LEU A 28 0.11 -1.37 14.30
C LEU A 28 0.56 -0.10 13.54
N GLN A 29 0.49 1.09 14.17
CA GLN A 29 0.96 2.33 13.56
C GLN A 29 2.48 2.32 13.34
N LYS A 30 3.25 1.79 14.29
CA LYS A 30 4.70 1.62 14.13
C LYS A 30 5.02 0.72 12.93
N HIS A 31 4.39 -0.44 12.83
CA HIS A 31 4.60 -1.35 11.70
C HIS A 31 4.12 -0.75 10.37
N ALA A 32 3.02 0.00 10.37
CA ALA A 32 2.53 0.72 9.20
C ALA A 32 3.53 1.78 8.70
N ARG A 33 4.19 2.51 9.60
CA ARG A 33 5.26 3.46 9.24
C ARG A 33 6.44 2.77 8.58
N ILE A 34 6.90 1.66 9.16
CA ILE A 34 8.01 0.89 8.58
C ILE A 34 7.63 0.37 7.18
N LEU A 35 6.38 -0.10 7.00
CA LEU A 35 5.91 -0.53 5.68
C LEU A 35 5.85 0.64 4.68
N ALA A 36 5.35 1.82 5.09
CA ALA A 36 5.32 3.02 4.26
C ALA A 36 6.74 3.42 3.82
N ASP A 37 7.71 3.42 4.74
CA ASP A 37 9.11 3.70 4.43
C ASP A 37 9.68 2.70 3.40
N CYS A 38 9.33 1.42 3.52
CA CYS A 38 9.73 0.41 2.54
C CYS A 38 9.10 0.69 1.16
N ILE A 39 7.83 1.10 1.10
CA ILE A 39 7.15 1.48 -0.15
C ILE A 39 7.86 2.68 -0.79
N MET A 40 8.18 3.71 0.00
CA MET A 40 8.90 4.90 -0.46
C MET A 40 10.27 4.53 -1.05
N ARG A 41 11.06 3.70 -0.36
CA ARG A 41 12.36 3.23 -0.87
C ARG A 41 12.25 2.43 -2.18
N GLN A 42 11.22 1.60 -2.31
CA GLN A 42 11.00 0.86 -3.55
C GLN A 42 10.53 1.78 -4.70
N LEU A 43 9.76 2.84 -4.41
CA LEU A 43 9.44 3.88 -5.40
C LEU A 43 10.68 4.67 -5.84
N ASP A 44 11.58 5.02 -4.92
CA ASP A 44 12.86 5.67 -5.26
C ASP A 44 13.64 4.81 -6.25
N ALA A 45 13.77 3.51 -5.99
CA ALA A 45 14.41 2.56 -6.91
C ALA A 45 13.71 2.50 -8.28
N VAL A 46 12.38 2.56 -8.32
CA VAL A 46 11.61 2.63 -9.58
C VAL A 46 11.93 3.92 -10.34
N TYR A 47 12.01 5.06 -9.65
CA TYR A 47 12.29 6.35 -10.27
C TYR A 47 13.72 6.47 -10.78
N ASP A 48 14.68 5.88 -10.08
CA ASP A 48 16.08 5.85 -10.46
C ASP A 48 16.38 4.87 -11.60
N SER A 49 15.57 3.81 -11.75
CA SER A 49 15.74 2.83 -12.83
C SER A 49 15.48 3.38 -14.25
N TYR A 50 14.86 4.56 -14.37
CA TYR A 50 14.45 5.13 -15.66
C TYR A 50 15.43 6.19 -16.17
N ASN A 51 16.09 5.89 -17.31
CA ASN A 51 16.99 6.78 -18.02
C ASN A 51 16.81 6.66 -19.55
N PRO A 52 16.81 7.76 -20.33
CA PRO A 52 16.95 9.16 -19.92
C PRO A 52 15.69 9.74 -19.27
N LYS A 53 15.86 10.66 -18.31
CA LYS A 53 14.76 11.42 -17.70
C LYS A 53 14.30 12.51 -18.68
N ILE A 54 13.37 12.19 -19.59
CA ILE A 54 12.85 13.12 -20.62
C ILE A 54 11.72 14.03 -20.14
N TYR A 55 11.35 13.95 -18.86
CA TYR A 55 10.31 14.77 -18.24
C TYR A 55 10.66 15.06 -16.77
N GLN A 56 10.13 16.16 -16.24
CA GLN A 56 10.21 16.49 -14.82
C GLN A 56 9.11 15.73 -14.06
N ARG A 57 9.50 14.98 -13.03
CA ARG A 57 8.55 14.29 -12.14
C ARG A 57 7.96 15.26 -11.15
N THR A 58 6.65 15.14 -10.92
CA THR A 58 5.92 15.90 -9.89
C THR A 58 6.04 15.26 -8.50
N TYR A 59 6.37 13.96 -8.43
CA TYR A 59 6.38 13.16 -7.20
C TYR A 59 5.01 13.01 -6.51
N GLU A 60 3.89 13.29 -7.20
CA GLU A 60 2.53 13.16 -6.63
C GLU A 60 2.26 11.76 -6.09
N LEU A 61 2.59 10.70 -6.82
CA LEU A 61 2.46 9.31 -6.33
C LEU A 61 3.31 9.04 -5.07
N TYR A 62 4.47 9.66 -4.95
CA TYR A 62 5.31 9.49 -3.77
C TYR A 62 4.68 10.19 -2.56
N ASN A 63 4.18 11.41 -2.79
CA ASN A 63 3.54 12.24 -1.76
C ASN A 63 2.15 11.74 -1.36
N SER A 64 1.51 10.89 -2.18
CA SER A 64 0.19 10.33 -1.89
C SER A 64 0.22 9.16 -0.90
N ILE A 65 1.40 8.65 -0.53
CA ILE A 65 1.51 7.57 0.46
C ILE A 65 1.03 8.08 1.82
N TYR A 66 0.02 7.41 2.38
CA TYR A 66 -0.49 7.74 3.70
C TYR A 66 -0.72 6.50 4.56
N ILE A 67 -0.79 6.74 5.87
CA ILE A 67 -1.15 5.74 6.88
C ILE A 67 -2.50 6.15 7.45
N ASP A 68 -3.49 5.27 7.36
CA ASP A 68 -4.81 5.52 7.91
C ASP A 68 -4.76 5.47 9.44
N ASP A 69 -5.17 6.55 10.10
CA ASP A 69 -5.20 6.62 11.57
C ASP A 69 -6.32 5.79 12.21
N ARG A 70 -7.25 5.27 11.39
CA ARG A 70 -8.37 4.44 11.86
C ARG A 70 -7.92 3.00 12.08
N LEU A 71 -8.38 2.44 13.21
CA LEU A 71 -8.25 1.02 13.47
C LEU A 71 -9.44 0.29 12.88
N PHE A 72 -9.18 -0.61 11.92
CA PHE A 72 -10.22 -1.43 11.30
C PHE A 72 -10.38 -2.74 12.06
N VAL A 73 -11.64 -3.10 12.33
CA VAL A 73 -12.00 -4.34 13.02
C VAL A 73 -12.81 -5.20 12.06
N LYS A 74 -12.34 -6.42 11.78
CA LYS A 74 -13.10 -7.42 11.03
C LYS A 74 -13.46 -8.56 11.95
N VAL A 75 -14.76 -8.84 12.08
CA VAL A 75 -15.27 -9.98 12.86
C VAL A 75 -15.81 -11.03 11.90
N SER A 76 -15.41 -12.28 12.08
CA SER A 76 -15.79 -13.43 11.27
C SER A 76 -16.15 -14.62 12.16
N SER A 77 -16.66 -15.70 11.55
CA SER A 77 -16.98 -16.95 12.27
C SER A 77 -15.76 -17.60 12.93
N THR A 78 -14.55 -17.31 12.45
CA THR A 78 -13.28 -17.88 12.95
C THR A 78 -12.54 -16.94 13.91
N GLY A 79 -13.08 -15.75 14.19
CA GLY A 79 -12.47 -14.79 15.11
C GLY A 79 -12.52 -13.34 14.61
N ALA A 80 -11.82 -12.47 15.33
CA ALA A 80 -11.70 -11.05 15.01
C ALA A 80 -10.25 -10.68 14.64
N SER A 81 -10.08 -9.76 13.68
CA SER A 81 -8.79 -9.19 13.33
C SER A 81 -8.81 -7.66 13.41
N LEU A 82 -7.67 -7.09 13.78
CA LEU A 82 -7.41 -5.66 13.83
C LEU A 82 -6.38 -5.30 12.75
N SER A 83 -6.57 -4.18 12.07
CA SER A 83 -5.65 -3.73 11.02
C SER A 83 -5.63 -2.22 10.90
N ILE A 84 -4.49 -1.70 10.44
CA ILE A 84 -4.32 -0.33 9.92
C ILE A 84 -4.01 -0.44 8.43
N ARG A 85 -4.37 0.59 7.66
CA ARG A 85 -4.11 0.65 6.21
C ARG A 85 -2.94 1.57 5.93
N VAL A 86 -2.11 1.15 5.00
CA VAL A 86 -1.17 2.01 4.28
C VAL A 86 -1.71 2.06 2.85
N GLY A 87 -1.83 3.24 2.27
CA GLY A 87 -2.47 3.43 0.98
C GLY A 87 -1.89 4.61 0.22
N PHE A 88 -2.53 4.89 -0.91
CA PHE A 88 -2.25 6.06 -1.73
C PHE A 88 -3.54 6.89 -1.81
N ASP A 89 -3.43 8.20 -1.59
CA ASP A 89 -4.55 9.13 -1.75
C ASP A 89 -4.74 9.58 -3.21
N ASP A 90 -5.52 10.64 -3.42
CA ASP A 90 -5.86 11.17 -4.74
C ASP A 90 -4.63 11.53 -5.59
N GLY A 91 -3.47 11.81 -4.98
CA GLY A 91 -2.22 12.07 -5.71
C GLY A 91 -1.68 10.86 -6.50
N ALA A 92 -2.23 9.66 -6.31
CA ALA A 92 -1.91 8.51 -7.16
C ALA A 92 -2.73 8.47 -8.46
N TRP A 93 -3.80 9.24 -8.59
CA TRP A 93 -4.68 9.22 -9.75
C TRP A 93 -4.24 10.25 -10.79
N HIS A 94 -4.15 9.80 -12.04
CA HIS A 94 -3.77 10.66 -13.16
C HIS A 94 -4.70 10.42 -14.34
N THR A 95 -5.08 11.49 -15.04
CA THR A 95 -5.82 11.37 -16.29
C THR A 95 -4.86 11.02 -17.44
N GLY A 96 -5.10 9.89 -18.10
CA GLY A 96 -4.38 9.45 -19.28
C GLY A 96 -4.67 10.31 -20.51
N LEU A 97 -3.88 10.10 -21.58
CA LEU A 97 -4.08 10.80 -22.86
C LEU A 97 -5.43 10.48 -23.53
N ASP A 98 -6.07 9.38 -23.12
CA ASP A 98 -7.41 8.99 -23.55
C ASP A 98 -8.53 9.60 -22.69
N GLY A 99 -8.18 10.49 -21.75
CA GLY A 99 -9.11 11.17 -20.86
C GLY A 99 -9.63 10.32 -19.70
N LYS A 100 -9.08 9.11 -19.49
CA LYS A 100 -9.48 8.22 -18.41
C LYS A 100 -8.53 8.34 -17.22
N ASP A 101 -9.10 8.35 -16.03
CA ASP A 101 -8.29 8.31 -14.81
C ASP A 101 -7.72 6.92 -14.59
N VAL A 102 -6.49 6.90 -14.08
CA VAL A 102 -5.79 5.67 -13.78
C VAL A 102 -4.99 5.80 -12.49
N ASN A 103 -5.01 4.74 -11.69
CA ASN A 103 -4.18 4.64 -10.51
C ASN A 103 -2.73 4.32 -10.90
N THR A 104 -1.85 5.31 -10.72
CA THR A 104 -0.44 5.21 -11.09
C THR A 104 0.29 4.17 -10.25
N ALA A 105 -0.09 3.97 -8.98
CA ALA A 105 0.50 2.92 -8.15
C ALA A 105 0.28 1.54 -8.78
N VAL A 106 -0.94 1.27 -9.25
CA VAL A 106 -1.27 0.01 -9.94
C VAL A 106 -0.50 -0.12 -11.25
N LEU A 107 -0.50 0.92 -12.09
CA LEU A 107 0.23 0.89 -13.37
C LEU A 107 1.73 0.65 -13.20
N LEU A 108 2.36 1.26 -12.19
CA LEU A 108 3.78 1.05 -11.92
C LEU A 108 4.03 -0.35 -11.39
N ASN A 109 3.15 -0.84 -10.51
CA ASN A 109 3.34 -2.13 -9.88
C ASN A 109 3.16 -3.28 -10.87
N GLU A 110 2.09 -3.25 -11.67
CA GLU A 110 1.68 -4.33 -12.56
C GLU A 110 2.20 -4.18 -14.00
N GLY A 111 2.64 -2.97 -14.37
CA GLY A 111 2.98 -2.67 -15.74
C GLY A 111 1.74 -2.54 -16.63
N TRP A 112 1.98 -2.30 -17.91
CA TRP A 112 0.92 -2.15 -18.90
C TRP A 112 1.48 -2.38 -20.30
N GLN A 113 0.57 -2.65 -21.25
CA GLN A 113 0.89 -2.74 -22.67
C GLN A 113 -0.32 -2.27 -23.49
N THR A 114 -0.08 -1.40 -24.46
CA THR A 114 -1.05 -0.92 -25.43
C THR A 114 -1.05 -1.81 -26.67
N SER A 115 -2.07 -1.65 -27.51
CA SER A 115 -2.20 -2.35 -28.79
C SER A 115 -1.72 -1.47 -29.96
N GLY A 116 -1.42 -2.10 -31.10
CA GLY A 116 -1.12 -1.40 -32.35
C GLY A 116 0.37 -1.17 -32.62
N LYS A 117 0.68 -0.24 -33.53
CA LYS A 117 2.03 -0.08 -34.11
C LYS A 117 3.13 0.28 -33.11
N PHE A 118 2.75 0.78 -31.94
CA PHE A 118 3.69 1.20 -30.91
C PHE A 118 3.76 0.27 -29.71
N LYS A 119 3.06 -0.88 -29.72
CA LYS A 119 2.96 -1.79 -28.56
C LYS A 119 4.29 -2.24 -27.95
N ASP A 120 5.36 -2.23 -28.77
CA ASP A 120 6.72 -2.66 -28.40
C ASP A 120 7.67 -1.48 -28.14
N VAL A 121 7.15 -0.24 -28.06
CA VAL A 121 7.94 0.94 -27.69
C VAL A 121 7.96 1.06 -26.16
N PRO A 122 9.13 0.99 -25.49
CA PRO A 122 9.20 1.13 -24.04
C PRO A 122 8.64 2.48 -23.56
N TYR A 123 7.91 2.46 -22.46
CA TYR A 123 7.28 3.60 -21.77
C TYR A 123 6.23 4.37 -22.57
N PHE A 124 5.98 3.99 -23.82
CA PHE A 124 4.92 4.54 -24.67
C PHE A 124 3.91 3.46 -25.11
N GLY A 125 4.44 2.33 -25.55
CA GLY A 125 3.73 1.11 -25.89
C GLY A 125 3.54 0.16 -24.72
N TYR A 126 4.54 0.06 -23.86
CA TYR A 126 4.48 -0.82 -22.71
C TYR A 126 5.39 -0.36 -21.58
N ARG A 127 5.10 -0.82 -20.37
CA ARG A 127 6.01 -0.75 -19.23
C ARG A 127 5.98 -2.09 -18.50
N LYS A 128 7.16 -2.62 -18.18
CA LYS A 128 7.27 -3.84 -17.36
C LYS A 128 6.81 -3.57 -15.93
N ALA A 129 6.18 -4.57 -15.33
CA ALA A 129 5.83 -4.59 -13.92
C ALA A 129 7.07 -4.37 -13.05
N THR A 130 6.96 -3.51 -12.04
CA THR A 130 8.04 -3.27 -11.08
C THR A 130 7.90 -4.12 -9.82
N HIS A 131 6.67 -4.54 -9.49
CA HIS A 131 6.32 -5.25 -8.26
C HIS A 131 6.85 -4.56 -7.00
N PHE A 132 6.88 -3.23 -7.00
CA PHE A 132 7.45 -2.43 -5.91
C PHE A 132 6.68 -2.60 -4.60
N ILE A 133 5.37 -2.84 -4.64
CA ILE A 133 4.55 -3.11 -3.46
C ILE A 133 4.90 -4.47 -2.86
N GLU A 134 4.98 -5.52 -3.67
CA GLU A 134 5.36 -6.85 -3.20
C GLU A 134 6.78 -6.85 -2.60
N LYS A 135 7.73 -6.17 -3.28
CA LYS A 135 9.10 -5.98 -2.77
C LYS A 135 9.12 -5.22 -1.45
N ALA A 136 8.32 -4.16 -1.30
CA ALA A 136 8.24 -3.40 -0.06
C ALA A 136 7.69 -4.26 1.10
N VAL A 137 6.71 -5.13 0.83
CA VAL A 137 6.19 -6.09 1.82
C VAL A 137 7.26 -7.11 2.22
N GLU A 138 8.04 -7.62 1.27
CA GLU A 138 9.17 -8.50 1.58
C GLU A 138 10.24 -7.81 2.41
N GLU A 139 10.59 -6.57 2.06
CA GLU A 139 11.54 -5.75 2.79
C GLU A 139 11.07 -5.50 4.22
N TYR A 140 9.81 -5.12 4.41
CA TYR A 140 9.19 -4.97 5.73
C TYR A 140 9.28 -6.27 6.55
N ARG A 141 8.99 -7.43 5.96
CA ARG A 141 9.09 -8.72 6.66
C ARG A 141 10.51 -9.02 7.15
N ARG A 142 11.53 -8.52 6.44
CA ARG A 142 12.94 -8.68 6.81
C ARG A 142 13.42 -7.63 7.82
N SER A 143 12.75 -6.48 7.92
CA SER A 143 13.21 -5.34 8.73
C SER A 143 12.70 -5.34 10.18
N VAL A 144 11.76 -6.22 10.54
CA VAL A 144 11.18 -6.27 11.89
C VAL A 144 11.19 -7.68 12.49
N GLN A 145 11.32 -7.75 13.81
CA GLN A 145 11.12 -8.99 14.57
C GLN A 145 9.61 -9.23 14.73
N ASN A 146 9.11 -10.38 14.28
CA ASN A 146 7.68 -10.75 14.25
C ASN A 146 6.81 -9.83 13.37
N PRO A 147 6.95 -9.89 12.03
CA PRO A 147 6.13 -9.08 11.13
C PRO A 147 4.65 -9.46 11.18
N PHE A 148 3.78 -8.46 11.15
CA PHE A 148 2.36 -8.68 10.87
C PHE A 148 2.11 -9.12 9.43
N ASN A 149 1.03 -9.88 9.22
CA ASN A 149 0.56 -10.22 7.88
C ASN A 149 0.08 -8.96 7.14
N VAL A 150 0.54 -8.79 5.90
CA VAL A 150 0.09 -7.72 5.01
C VAL A 150 -0.82 -8.30 3.93
N LYS A 151 -1.94 -7.64 3.68
CA LYS A 151 -2.85 -7.93 2.56
C LYS A 151 -2.84 -6.76 1.59
N ILE A 152 -2.55 -7.05 0.34
CA ILE A 152 -2.56 -6.05 -0.74
C ILE A 152 -3.98 -6.01 -1.32
N ASN A 153 -4.58 -4.82 -1.34
CA ASN A 153 -5.85 -4.57 -2.05
C ASN A 153 -5.55 -3.57 -3.16
N LYS A 154 -6.09 -3.82 -4.35
CA LYS A 154 -5.85 -3.01 -5.55
C LYS A 154 -7.16 -2.36 -5.97
N GLU A 155 -7.09 -1.08 -6.30
CA GLU A 155 -8.20 -0.31 -6.85
C GLU A 155 -7.82 0.08 -8.28
N TYR A 156 -8.62 -0.35 -9.24
CA TYR A 156 -8.43 -0.15 -10.67
C TYR A 156 -9.30 0.99 -11.18
#